data_AF-A0A958H7Q0-F1
#
_entry.id   AF-A0A958H7Q0-F1
#
_cell.length_a   1.000
_cell.length_b   1.000
_cell.length_c   1.000
_cell.angle_alpha   90.00
_cell.angle_beta   90.00
_cell.angle_gamma   90.00
#
_symmetry.space_group_name_H-M   'P 1'
#
loop_
_entity.id
_entity.type
_entity.pdbx_description
1 polymer ?
#
loop_
_entity_poly.entity_id
_entity_poly.type
_entity_poly.pdbx_seq_one_letter_code
_entity_poly.pdbx_strand_id
1 'polypeptide(L)'
;MSIEQFHEEDTPELRANAAESVENSLRSGRRWVLEDANGQLVSMCDFNAELAEVVQVGGVFTPPERRRRGYARAVVAAALMDARAEGVTDA
;
A
#
# COMPACT_ATOMS: atom_id res chain seq x y z
N MET A 1 13.55 -0.15 -4.89
CA MET A 1 12.87 0.67 -5.90
C MET A 1 12.08 -0.30 -6.82
N SER A 2 11.31 0.14 -7.82
CA SER A 2 10.26 -0.69 -8.45
C SER A 2 10.40 -0.78 -9.97
N ILE A 3 10.30 -2.00 -10.51
CA ILE A 3 10.24 -2.31 -11.95
C ILE A 3 9.15 -1.50 -12.65
N GLU A 4 7.96 -1.41 -12.05
CA GLU A 4 6.80 -0.81 -12.74
C GLU A 4 6.82 0.73 -12.70
N GLN A 5 7.28 1.34 -11.60
CA GLN A 5 7.33 2.80 -11.47
C GLN A 5 8.55 3.42 -12.14
N PHE A 6 9.69 2.74 -12.07
CA PHE A 6 10.98 3.30 -12.49
C PHE A 6 11.61 2.56 -13.68
N HIS A 7 10.91 1.58 -14.26
CA HIS A 7 11.39 0.77 -15.38
C HIS A 7 12.74 0.10 -15.10
N GLU A 8 12.98 -0.29 -13.84
CA GLU A 8 14.17 -1.01 -13.42
C GLU A 8 14.16 -2.45 -13.95
N GLU A 9 15.35 -3.04 -14.11
CA GLU A 9 15.46 -4.46 -14.47
C GLU A 9 15.10 -5.35 -13.28
N ASP A 10 14.48 -6.50 -13.58
CA ASP A 10 14.16 -7.51 -12.57
C ASP A 10 15.44 -8.27 -12.15
N THR A 11 16.17 -7.70 -11.20
CA THR A 11 17.40 -8.28 -10.66
C THR A 11 17.18 -8.94 -9.29
N PRO A 12 18.01 -9.94 -8.91
CA PRO A 12 17.97 -10.51 -7.57
C PRO A 12 18.11 -9.46 -6.46
N GLU A 13 18.96 -8.46 -6.65
CA GLU A 13 19.17 -7.37 -5.69
C GLU A 13 17.91 -6.51 -5.55
N LEU A 14 17.22 -6.22 -6.66
CA LEU A 14 15.97 -5.48 -6.63
C LEU A 14 14.89 -6.24 -5.86
N ARG A 15 14.78 -7.55 -6.09
CA ARG A 15 13.85 -8.42 -5.37
C ARG A 15 14.16 -8.50 -3.88
N ALA A 16 15.44 -8.59 -3.50
CA ALA A 16 15.86 -8.60 -2.11
C ALA A 16 15.48 -7.29 -1.40
N ASN A 17 15.77 -6.15 -2.02
CA ASN A 17 15.41 -4.84 -1.47
C ASN A 17 13.89 -4.64 -1.36
N ALA A 18 13.12 -5.16 -2.33
CA ALA A 18 11.67 -5.13 -2.28
C ALA A 18 11.11 -5.99 -1.15
N ALA A 19 11.66 -7.20 -0.94
CA ALA A 19 11.27 -8.08 0.15
C ALA A 19 11.56 -7.44 1.52
N GLU A 20 12.73 -6.82 1.70
CA GLU A 20 13.08 -6.10 2.92
C GLU A 20 12.12 -4.92 3.18
N SER A 21 11.81 -4.14 2.14
CA SER A 21 10.84 -3.03 2.24
C SER A 21 9.45 -3.51 2.63
N VAL A 22 9.01 -4.64 2.08
CA VAL A 22 7.73 -5.28 2.43
C VAL A 22 7.74 -5.74 3.89
N GLU A 23 8.81 -6.39 4.35
CA GLU A 23 8.92 -6.86 5.73
C GLU A 23 8.91 -5.71 6.74
N ASN A 24 9.66 -4.64 6.48
CA ASN A 24 9.68 -3.45 7.32
C ASN A 24 8.30 -2.80 7.45
N SER A 25 7.58 -2.68 6.33
CA SER A 25 6.20 -2.18 6.34
C SER A 25 5.26 -3.11 7.12
N LEU A 26 5.35 -4.44 6.95
CA LEU A 26 4.53 -5.39 7.72
C LEU A 26 4.77 -5.28 9.23
N ARG A 27 6.04 -5.09 9.66
CA ARG A 27 6.38 -4.90 11.07
C ARG A 27 5.77 -3.63 11.68
N SER A 28 5.56 -2.60 10.88
CA SER A 28 4.92 -1.36 11.35
C SER A 28 3.41 -1.50 11.58
N GLY A 29 2.77 -2.52 11.01
CA GLY A 29 1.32 -2.70 11.07
C GLY A 29 0.52 -1.67 10.26
N ARG A 30 1.17 -0.87 9.41
CA ARG A 30 0.56 0.21 8.63
C ARG A 30 0.35 -0.14 7.15
N ARG A 31 -0.13 -1.36 6.90
CA ARG A 31 -0.45 -1.88 5.55
C ARG A 31 -1.88 -2.39 5.48
N TRP A 32 -2.58 -1.98 4.43
CA TRP A 32 -3.93 -2.44 4.12
C TRP A 32 -3.92 -3.22 2.81
N VAL A 33 -4.66 -4.32 2.81
CA VAL A 33 -4.92 -5.12 1.63
C VAL A 33 -6.42 -5.21 1.39
N LEU A 34 -6.82 -5.24 0.13
CA LEU A 34 -8.19 -5.48 -0.28
C LEU A 34 -8.28 -6.86 -0.93
N GLU A 35 -9.22 -7.66 -0.42
CA GLU A 35 -9.60 -8.95 -0.99
C GLU A 35 -10.86 -8.82 -1.85
N ASP A 36 -10.94 -9.61 -2.92
CA ASP A 36 -12.22 -9.83 -3.61
C ASP A 36 -13.07 -10.90 -2.91
N ALA A 37 -14.28 -11.14 -3.43
CA ALA A 37 -15.22 -12.08 -2.83
C ALA A 37 -14.71 -13.54 -2.77
N ASN A 38 -13.62 -13.87 -3.48
CA ASN A 38 -12.99 -15.19 -3.47
C ASN A 38 -11.71 -15.22 -2.61
N GLY A 39 -11.45 -14.17 -1.82
CA GLY A 39 -10.25 -14.05 -0.99
C GLY A 39 -8.98 -13.75 -1.77
N GLN A 40 -9.07 -13.28 -3.03
CA GLN A 40 -7.88 -12.89 -3.80
C GLN A 40 -7.48 -11.46 -3.48
N LEU A 41 -6.19 -11.23 -3.21
CA LEU A 41 -5.65 -9.89 -3.04
C LEU A 41 -5.76 -9.10 -4.35
N VAL A 42 -6.48 -7.99 -4.34
CA VAL A 42 -6.75 -7.18 -5.54
C VAL A 42 -6.19 -5.76 -5.48
N SER A 43 -5.86 -5.25 -4.29
CA SER A 43 -5.17 -3.96 -4.14
C SER A 43 -4.53 -3.85 -2.77
N MET A 44 -3.55 -2.99 -2.62
CA MET A 44 -2.96 -2.65 -1.33
C MET A 44 -2.54 -1.18 -1.25
N CYS A 45 -2.33 -0.68 -0.04
CA CYS A 45 -1.68 0.59 0.25
C CYS A 45 -1.04 0.57 1.64
N ASP A 46 -0.11 1.48 1.88
CA ASP A 46 0.60 1.66 3.14
C ASP A 46 0.59 3.12 3.60
N PHE A 47 0.93 3.35 4.86
CA PHE A 47 1.44 4.66 5.29
C PHE A 47 2.96 4.69 5.21
N ASN A 48 3.49 5.57 4.38
CA ASN A 48 4.93 5.80 4.25
C ASN A 48 5.47 6.61 5.44
N ALA A 49 4.64 7.48 6.02
CA ALA A 49 4.97 8.32 7.15
C ALA A 49 3.69 8.66 7.92
N GLU A 50 3.83 8.88 9.22
CA GLU A 50 2.75 9.27 10.11
C GLU A 50 3.27 10.28 11.13
N LEU A 51 2.52 11.36 11.31
CA LEU A 51 2.65 12.33 12.38
C LEU A 51 1.31 12.38 13.12
N ALA A 52 1.29 13.04 14.28
CA ALA A 52 0.09 13.08 15.13
C ALA A 52 -1.19 13.54 14.40
N GLU A 53 -1.06 14.41 13.39
CA GLU A 53 -2.20 15.01 12.69
C GLU A 53 -2.32 14.61 11.23
N VAL A 54 -1.28 13.97 10.64
CA VAL A 54 -1.21 13.70 9.20
C VAL A 54 -0.56 12.36 8.86
N VAL A 55 -1.08 11.70 7.84
CA VAL A 55 -0.51 10.49 7.24
C VAL A 55 -0.11 10.73 5.80
N GLN A 56 1.01 10.15 5.38
CA GLN A 56 1.36 10.06 3.97
C GLN A 56 1.01 8.66 3.44
N VAL A 57 -0.02 8.59 2.59
CA VAL A 57 -0.35 7.35 1.89
C VAL A 57 0.68 7.05 0.81
N GLY A 58 1.12 5.81 0.73
CA GLY A 58 2.05 5.31 -0.27
C GLY A 58 1.86 3.82 -0.55
N GLY A 59 2.79 3.24 -1.30
CA GLY A 59 2.74 1.82 -1.67
C GLY A 59 1.51 1.39 -2.48
N VAL A 60 0.67 2.33 -2.94
CA VAL A 60 -0.62 2.00 -3.57
C VAL A 60 -0.39 1.19 -4.83
N PHE A 61 -0.88 -0.06 -4.82
CA PHE A 61 -0.73 -0.96 -5.96
C PHE A 61 -2.02 -1.75 -6.20
N THR A 62 -2.43 -1.77 -7.46
CA THR A 62 -3.48 -2.64 -8.01
C THR A 62 -2.88 -3.35 -9.22
N PRO A 63 -2.93 -4.70 -9.30
CA PRO A 63 -2.46 -5.44 -10.46
C PRO A 63 -3.06 -4.90 -11.77
N PRO A 64 -2.30 -4.76 -12.86
CA PRO A 64 -2.77 -4.13 -14.11
C PRO A 64 -4.12 -4.65 -14.62
N GLU A 65 -4.33 -5.96 -14.59
CA GLU A 65 -5.54 -6.66 -15.01
C GLU A 65 -6.75 -6.41 -14.08
N ARG A 66 -6.51 -5.86 -12.89
CA ARG A 66 -7.53 -5.50 -11.88
C ARG A 66 -7.78 -3.98 -11.79
N ARG A 67 -7.05 -3.15 -12.56
CA ARG A 67 -7.22 -1.69 -12.56
C ARG A 67 -8.57 -1.25 -13.11
N ARG A 68 -8.94 0.02 -12.85
CA ARG A 68 -10.20 0.67 -13.27
C ARG A 68 -11.47 0.05 -12.68
N ARG A 69 -11.36 -0.59 -11.52
CA ARG A 69 -12.50 -1.18 -10.77
C ARG A 69 -12.79 -0.48 -9.44
N GLY A 70 -12.05 0.59 -9.12
CA GLY A 70 -12.18 1.31 -7.86
C GLY A 70 -11.43 0.69 -6.67
N TYR A 71 -10.66 -0.38 -6.87
CA TYR A 71 -9.96 -1.08 -5.78
C TYR A 71 -8.93 -0.21 -5.04
N ALA A 72 -8.09 0.55 -5.77
CA ALA A 72 -7.17 1.50 -5.14
C ALA A 72 -7.91 2.54 -4.28
N ARG A 73 -9.03 3.07 -4.77
CA ARG A 73 -9.87 4.01 -4.00
C ARG A 73 -10.43 3.36 -2.74
N ALA A 74 -10.89 2.11 -2.84
CA ALA A 74 -11.47 1.40 -1.71
C ALA A 74 -10.45 1.12 -0.60
N VAL A 75 -9.26 0.62 -0.96
CA VAL A 75 -8.21 0.31 0.04
C VAL A 75 -7.66 1.57 0.70
N VAL A 76 -7.46 2.65 -0.07
CA VAL A 76 -7.05 3.95 0.49
C VAL A 76 -8.12 4.52 1.41
N ALA A 77 -9.40 4.45 1.03
CA ALA A 77 -10.48 4.92 1.87
C ALA A 77 -10.53 4.16 3.21
N ALA A 78 -10.32 2.84 3.20
CA ALA A 78 -10.25 2.05 4.43
C ALA A 78 -9.09 2.51 5.33
N ALA A 79 -7.89 2.69 4.77
CA ALA A 79 -6.73 3.17 5.51
C ALA A 79 -6.98 4.55 6.14
N LEU A 80 -7.56 5.49 5.39
CA LEU A 80 -7.87 6.83 5.91
C LEU A 80 -8.97 6.82 6.98
N MET A 81 -9.92 5.89 6.90
CA MET A 81 -10.93 5.71 7.96
C MET A 81 -10.27 5.24 9.26
N ASP A 82 -9.32 4.30 9.19
CA ASP A 82 -8.58 3.83 10.35
C ASP A 82 -7.72 4.96 10.95
N ALA A 83 -6.97 5.71 10.12
CA ALA A 83 -6.22 6.88 10.58
C ALA A 83 -7.11 7.91 11.28
N ARG A 84 -8.29 8.19 10.71
CA ARG A 84 -9.25 9.12 11.32
C ARG A 84 -9.77 8.61 12.66
N ALA A 85 -10.00 7.30 12.79
CA ALA A 85 -10.40 6.69 14.05
C ALA A 85 -9.28 6.76 15.12
N GLU A 86 -8.02 6.77 14.70
CA GLU A 86 -6.84 6.98 15.55
C GLU A 86 -6.60 8.46 15.92
N GLY A 87 -7.39 9.39 15.37
CA GLY A 87 -7.35 10.81 15.73
C GLY A 87 -6.62 11.71 14.73
N VAL A 88 -6.18 11.17 13.59
CA VAL A 88 -5.59 11.97 12.50
C VAL A 88 -6.64 12.92 11.94
N THR A 89 -6.35 14.22 11.94
CA THR A 89 -7.31 15.27 11.58
C THR A 89 -7.17 15.75 10.14
N ASP A 90 -6.00 15.60 9.53
CA ASP A 90 -5.69 15.99 8.15
C ASP A 90 -5.10 14.78 7.41
N ALA A 91 -5.71 14.35 6.30
CA ALA A 91 -5.43 13.07 5.67
C ALA A 91 -5.57 13.13 4.16
#